data_AF-A0A3Q3J481-F1
#
_entry.id   AF-A0A3Q3J481-F1
#
_cell.length_a   1.000
_cell.length_b   1.000
_cell.length_c   1.000
_cell.angle_alpha   90.00
_cell.angle_beta   90.00
_cell.angle_gamma   90.00
#
_symmetry.space_group_name_H-M   'P 1'
#
loop_
_entity.id
_entity.type
_entity.pdbx_description
1 polymer ?
#
loop_
_entity_poly.entity_id
_entity_poly.type
_entity_poly.pdbx_seq_one_letter_code
_entity_poly.pdbx_strand_id
1 'polypeptide(L)'
;MESSVITQVQKEDVQVSPKTGQVSRAALKQPQSCNLFKALFCCLQAQDGPKPLPPLPPPSQQALLESQENGMVVKSEPSLLPEVKAHDQGKICMVIDLDETLVHSSFKPISNADFIVPVEIEGTTHQVYVLKRPYVDEFLQRMGELFECVLFTASLAKYADPVTDLLDQCGVFRARLFRESCVFHQGCYVKDLSRLGRDLHKTIILDNSPASYIFHPNNAVPVVSWFDDAEDAELLNLLPVFEELSQADDVYTRLDQLRGQGPCSAPLRVLL
;
A
#
# COMPACT_ATOMS: atom_id res chain seq x y z
N MET A 1 46.94 -42.16 -31.69
CA MET A 1 45.62 -42.69 -32.08
C MET A 1 44.61 -41.78 -31.41
N GLU A 2 44.34 -40.62 -32.00
CA GLU A 2 43.42 -40.42 -33.15
C GLU A 2 41.96 -40.41 -32.66
N SER A 3 41.07 -39.50 -33.02
CA SER A 3 41.08 -38.17 -33.67
C SER A 3 39.62 -37.89 -34.05
N SER A 4 39.08 -36.73 -33.66
CA SER A 4 38.05 -35.99 -34.44
C SER A 4 36.66 -36.68 -34.60
N VAL A 5 35.55 -36.02 -34.95
CA VAL A 5 35.25 -35.03 -36.01
C VAL A 5 34.07 -34.11 -35.62
N ILE A 6 33.99 -32.94 -36.28
CA ILE A 6 32.97 -31.89 -36.17
C ILE A 6 32.11 -31.84 -37.46
N THR A 7 30.80 -31.55 -37.35
CA THR A 7 29.96 -30.95 -38.43
C THR A 7 28.77 -30.21 -37.76
N GLN A 8 28.64 -28.87 -37.77
CA GLN A 8 28.09 -27.98 -38.83
C GLN A 8 26.69 -28.40 -39.35
N VAL A 9 25.60 -27.69 -38.98
CA VAL A 9 25.03 -26.44 -39.53
C VAL A 9 24.27 -26.62 -40.86
N GLN A 10 22.98 -26.25 -40.87
CA GLN A 10 22.23 -25.75 -42.03
C GLN A 10 21.22 -24.67 -41.62
N LYS A 11 20.96 -23.73 -42.54
CA LYS A 11 20.13 -22.51 -42.41
C LYS A 11 19.53 -22.20 -43.80
N GLU A 12 18.27 -21.78 -43.87
CA GLU A 12 17.61 -20.88 -44.86
C GLU A 12 16.09 -20.89 -44.54
N ASP A 13 15.32 -19.79 -44.40
CA ASP A 13 15.06 -18.60 -45.25
C ASP A 13 14.18 -18.93 -46.50
N VAL A 14 13.06 -18.28 -46.85
CA VAL A 14 12.30 -17.12 -46.30
C VAL A 14 10.84 -17.04 -46.90
N GLN A 15 10.04 -15.97 -46.60
CA GLN A 15 9.03 -15.27 -47.49
C GLN A 15 7.54 -15.08 -47.01
N VAL A 16 6.80 -14.16 -47.65
CA VAL A 16 5.85 -13.18 -47.03
C VAL A 16 4.52 -12.94 -47.81
N SER A 17 3.35 -12.99 -47.13
CA SER A 17 2.05 -12.25 -47.28
C SER A 17 1.38 -12.06 -48.70
N PRO A 18 0.19 -11.41 -48.88
CA PRO A 18 -0.90 -11.02 -47.96
C PRO A 18 -2.34 -11.39 -48.46
N LYS A 19 -3.41 -11.15 -47.66
CA LYS A 19 -4.70 -10.52 -48.08
C LYS A 19 -5.76 -10.32 -46.97
N THR A 20 -6.71 -9.42 -47.26
CA THR A 20 -7.74 -8.80 -46.40
C THR A 20 -9.10 -9.53 -46.33
N GLY A 21 -9.85 -9.37 -45.22
CA GLY A 21 -11.27 -9.75 -45.07
C GLY A 21 -11.94 -9.10 -43.84
N GLN A 22 -13.25 -8.80 -43.89
CA GLN A 22 -13.93 -7.87 -42.98
C GLN A 22 -14.83 -8.50 -41.88
N VAL A 23 -14.90 -7.79 -40.74
CA VAL A 23 -16.08 -7.56 -39.85
C VAL A 23 -16.76 -8.74 -39.13
N SER A 24 -16.81 -8.66 -37.80
CA SER A 24 -18.04 -8.91 -37.01
C SER A 24 -18.05 -8.18 -35.65
N ARG A 25 -19.26 -7.98 -35.12
CA ARG A 25 -19.58 -7.12 -33.96
C ARG A 25 -19.40 -7.82 -32.60
N ALA A 26 -19.26 -6.96 -31.58
CA ALA A 26 -19.71 -7.13 -30.19
C ALA A 26 -18.97 -8.13 -29.27
N ALA A 27 -18.22 -7.58 -28.32
CA ALA A 27 -18.24 -8.02 -26.92
C ALA A 27 -17.88 -6.85 -25.99
N LEU A 28 -18.83 -6.35 -25.20
CA LEU A 28 -18.53 -5.52 -24.04
C LEU A 28 -17.77 -6.39 -23.03
N LYS A 29 -16.48 -6.13 -22.81
CA LYS A 29 -15.76 -6.76 -21.69
C LYS A 29 -16.20 -6.07 -20.40
N GLN A 30 -16.94 -6.83 -19.58
CA GLN A 30 -17.22 -6.48 -18.19
C GLN A 30 -15.91 -6.34 -17.40
N PRO A 31 -15.88 -5.51 -16.33
CA PRO A 31 -14.70 -5.40 -15.47
C PRO A 31 -14.44 -6.77 -14.83
N GLN A 32 -13.24 -7.31 -15.06
CA GLN A 32 -12.88 -8.61 -14.49
C GLN A 32 -12.59 -8.45 -12.99
N SER A 33 -13.25 -9.29 -12.21
CA SER A 33 -13.21 -9.34 -10.75
C SER A 33 -11.79 -9.41 -10.19
N CYS A 34 -11.57 -8.80 -9.02
CA CYS A 34 -10.31 -8.83 -8.27
C CYS A 34 -9.65 -10.22 -8.26
N ASN A 35 -8.44 -10.32 -8.82
CA ASN A 35 -7.73 -11.59 -8.95
C ASN A 35 -7.22 -12.10 -7.59
N LEU A 36 -7.48 -13.38 -7.34
CA LEU A 36 -7.47 -14.03 -6.03
C LEU A 36 -6.07 -14.38 -5.46
N PHE A 37 -5.00 -13.69 -5.87
CA PHE A 37 -3.61 -14.09 -5.58
C PHE A 37 -2.86 -13.22 -4.54
N LYS A 38 -3.45 -12.16 -4.00
CA LYS A 38 -2.77 -11.22 -3.07
C LYS A 38 -2.75 -11.64 -1.58
N ALA A 39 -2.84 -12.96 -1.29
CA ALA A 39 -3.20 -13.47 0.04
C ALA A 39 -2.06 -14.10 0.88
N LEU A 40 -0.80 -14.05 0.46
CA LEU A 40 0.32 -14.72 1.15
C LEU A 40 0.77 -14.11 2.50
N PHE A 41 0.12 -13.04 2.96
CA PHE A 41 0.17 -12.57 4.35
C PHE A 41 -1.23 -12.42 4.99
N CYS A 42 -2.27 -13.05 4.44
CA CYS A 42 -3.65 -12.88 4.90
C CYS A 42 -4.40 -14.17 5.31
N CYS A 43 -3.97 -15.38 4.90
CA CYS A 43 -4.55 -16.65 5.39
C CYS A 43 -3.54 -17.81 5.38
N LEU A 44 -3.31 -18.42 6.54
CA LEU A 44 -2.94 -19.84 6.66
C LEU A 44 -4.20 -20.60 7.11
N GLN A 45 -4.57 -21.67 6.39
CA GLN A 45 -5.66 -22.56 6.79
C GLN A 45 -5.10 -23.79 7.50
N ALA A 46 -5.56 -24.03 8.72
CA ALA A 46 -5.57 -25.38 9.30
C ALA A 46 -6.89 -26.08 8.93
N GLN A 47 -6.86 -27.35 8.55
CA GLN A 47 -8.05 -28.13 8.21
C GLN A 47 -8.63 -28.93 9.40
N ASP A 48 -9.95 -29.07 9.34
CA ASP A 48 -10.81 -30.13 9.88
C ASP A 48 -10.69 -30.60 11.35
N GLY A 49 -11.65 -30.10 12.14
CA GLY A 49 -12.21 -30.76 13.32
C GLY A 49 -13.73 -30.56 13.37
N PRO A 50 -14.52 -31.51 13.93
CA PRO A 50 -15.99 -31.43 13.88
C PRO A 50 -16.57 -30.32 14.76
N LYS A 51 -17.52 -29.55 14.21
CA LYS A 51 -18.21 -28.43 14.88
C LYS A 51 -19.08 -28.87 16.07
N PRO A 52 -18.96 -28.21 17.23
CA PRO A 52 -20.03 -28.14 18.23
C PRO A 52 -21.17 -27.21 17.76
N LEU A 53 -22.39 -27.49 18.21
CA LEU A 53 -23.58 -26.63 17.98
C LEU A 53 -23.52 -25.35 18.83
N PRO A 54 -24.07 -24.21 18.34
CA PRO A 54 -24.18 -22.98 19.13
C PRO A 54 -25.30 -23.09 20.20
N PRO A 55 -25.14 -22.45 21.37
CA PRO A 55 -26.22 -22.33 22.37
C PRO A 55 -27.36 -21.41 21.89
N LEU A 56 -28.58 -21.64 22.37
CA LEU A 56 -29.71 -20.72 22.13
C LEU A 56 -29.53 -19.38 22.87
N PRO A 57 -30.08 -18.27 22.34
CA PRO A 57 -30.11 -17.00 23.06
C PRO A 57 -31.15 -17.02 24.21
N PRO A 58 -30.89 -16.35 25.34
CA PRO A 58 -31.89 -16.11 26.38
C PRO A 58 -32.95 -15.08 25.92
N PRO A 59 -34.16 -15.10 26.51
CA PRO A 59 -35.29 -14.34 26.01
C PRO A 59 -35.19 -12.83 26.27
N SER A 60 -35.68 -12.06 25.31
CA SER A 60 -35.87 -10.61 25.41
C SER A 60 -36.91 -10.22 26.46
N GLN A 61 -36.58 -9.28 27.34
CA GLN A 61 -37.57 -8.45 28.05
C GLN A 61 -37.37 -6.98 27.66
N GLN A 62 -38.43 -6.39 27.11
CA GLN A 62 -38.48 -4.95 26.82
C GLN A 62 -39.02 -4.18 28.02
N ALA A 63 -38.60 -2.91 28.07
CA ALA A 63 -39.23 -1.80 28.79
C ALA A 63 -39.24 -1.83 30.33
N LEU A 64 -38.40 -0.96 30.91
CA LEU A 64 -38.92 0.18 31.68
C LEU A 64 -38.24 1.46 31.19
N LEU A 65 -39.04 2.51 30.98
CA LEU A 65 -38.58 3.86 30.65
C LEU A 65 -38.33 4.62 31.95
N GLU A 66 -37.11 5.05 32.20
CA GLU A 66 -36.82 6.10 33.17
C GLU A 66 -35.97 7.19 32.53
N SER A 67 -36.51 8.41 32.56
CA SER A 67 -35.93 9.59 31.94
C SER A 67 -34.94 10.27 32.88
N GLN A 68 -33.66 10.30 32.51
CA GLN A 68 -32.68 11.24 33.07
C GLN A 68 -31.82 11.82 31.95
N GLU A 69 -31.83 13.15 31.83
CA GLU A 69 -30.82 13.87 31.06
C GLU A 69 -29.46 13.67 31.73
N ASN A 70 -28.55 12.95 31.09
CA ASN A 70 -27.14 12.95 31.44
C ASN A 70 -26.32 12.94 30.15
N GLY A 71 -25.43 13.93 30.01
CA GLY A 71 -24.63 14.12 28.82
C GLY A 71 -23.82 12.87 28.51
N MET A 72 -24.07 12.29 27.33
CA MET A 72 -23.34 11.11 26.87
C MET A 72 -21.90 11.53 26.58
N VAL A 73 -21.02 11.36 27.57
CA VAL A 73 -19.57 11.45 27.38
C VAL A 73 -19.18 10.29 26.47
N VAL A 74 -19.19 10.56 25.16
CA VAL A 74 -18.54 9.71 24.18
C VAL A 74 -17.08 9.67 24.59
N LYS A 75 -16.63 8.52 25.12
CA LYS A 75 -15.21 8.25 25.24
C LYS A 75 -14.66 8.21 23.83
N SER A 76 -14.04 9.31 23.41
CA SER A 76 -13.25 9.32 22.18
C SER A 76 -12.15 8.28 22.32
N GLU A 77 -12.14 7.30 21.44
CA GLU A 77 -10.98 6.42 21.29
C GLU A 77 -9.72 7.29 21.12
N PRO A 78 -8.61 6.96 21.80
CA PRO A 78 -7.39 7.74 21.67
C PRO A 78 -6.90 7.75 20.22
N SER A 79 -6.38 8.90 19.78
CA SER A 79 -5.80 9.03 18.45
C SER A 79 -4.61 8.08 18.26
N LEU A 80 -4.43 7.57 17.04
CA LEU A 80 -3.37 6.64 16.69
C LEU A 80 -1.97 7.26 16.77
N LEU A 81 -1.87 8.59 16.63
CA LEU A 81 -0.62 9.33 16.76
C LEU A 81 -0.59 10.16 18.06
N PRO A 82 0.59 10.34 18.67
CA PRO A 82 0.77 11.31 19.75
C PRO A 82 0.66 12.76 19.24
N GLU A 83 0.79 13.71 20.15
CA GLU A 83 0.94 15.14 19.82
C GLU A 83 2.10 15.37 18.84
N VAL A 84 1.95 16.39 17.97
CA VAL A 84 2.94 16.75 16.95
C VAL A 84 4.23 17.25 17.63
N LYS A 85 5.38 16.78 17.16
CA LYS A 85 6.69 17.23 17.65
C LYS A 85 6.99 18.65 17.16
N ALA A 86 7.63 19.47 17.98
CA ALA A 86 7.86 20.88 17.69
C ALA A 86 8.55 21.18 16.32
N HIS A 87 9.39 20.27 15.82
CA HIS A 87 10.07 20.42 14.52
C HIS A 87 9.22 20.01 13.30
N ASP A 88 8.07 19.37 13.51
CA ASP A 88 7.09 19.03 12.46
C ASP A 88 5.82 19.92 12.58
N GLN A 89 5.79 20.89 13.50
CA GLN A 89 4.67 21.79 13.71
C GLN A 89 4.35 22.59 12.43
N GLY A 90 3.10 22.48 11.96
CA GLY A 90 2.63 23.16 10.74
C GLY A 90 2.91 22.41 9.43
N LYS A 91 3.67 21.30 9.46
CA LYS A 91 3.79 20.40 8.31
C LYS A 91 2.48 19.66 8.05
N ILE A 92 2.32 19.18 6.82
CA ILE A 92 1.29 18.21 6.45
C ILE A 92 1.69 16.83 6.99
N CYS A 93 0.73 16.07 7.51
CA CYS A 93 0.89 14.66 7.84
C CYS A 93 0.88 13.83 6.55
N MET A 94 1.93 13.05 6.35
CA MET A 94 2.10 12.21 5.17
C MET A 94 2.10 10.74 5.57
N VAL A 95 1.00 10.05 5.30
CA VAL A 95 0.86 8.61 5.50
C VAL A 95 1.43 7.89 4.29
N ILE A 96 2.38 6.98 4.52
CA ILE A 96 3.07 6.24 3.45
C ILE A 96 2.93 4.74 3.73
N ASP A 97 2.47 3.99 2.72
CA ASP A 97 2.41 2.54 2.73
C ASP A 97 3.79 1.88 2.49
N LEU A 98 3.93 0.61 2.86
CA LEU A 98 5.19 -0.14 2.72
C LEU A 98 5.21 -1.03 1.47
N ASP A 99 4.28 -1.99 1.42
CA ASP A 99 4.36 -3.18 0.57
C ASP A 99 3.79 -2.93 -0.83
N GLU A 100 4.61 -3.21 -1.86
CA GLU A 100 4.41 -2.78 -3.24
C GLU A 100 4.29 -1.25 -3.43
N THR A 101 4.64 -0.45 -2.40
CA THR A 101 4.71 1.02 -2.45
C THR A 101 6.17 1.50 -2.40
N LEU A 102 6.91 1.12 -1.35
CA LEU A 102 8.34 1.44 -1.14
C LEU A 102 9.27 0.23 -1.36
N VAL A 103 8.76 -0.98 -1.10
CA VAL A 103 9.49 -2.25 -1.19
C VAL A 103 8.58 -3.34 -1.75
N HIS A 104 9.14 -4.45 -2.19
CA HIS A 104 8.39 -5.69 -2.45
C HIS A 104 9.07 -6.86 -1.74
N SER A 105 8.27 -7.77 -1.19
CA SER A 105 8.73 -8.83 -0.30
C SER A 105 8.21 -10.20 -0.68
N SER A 106 9.08 -11.21 -0.58
CA SER A 106 8.78 -12.58 -0.97
C SER A 106 9.37 -13.60 0.01
N PHE A 107 8.62 -14.68 0.27
CA PHE A 107 9.15 -15.88 0.94
C PHE A 107 9.98 -16.77 0.00
N LYS A 108 9.93 -16.55 -1.32
CA LYS A 108 10.79 -17.24 -2.27
C LYS A 108 12.14 -16.52 -2.32
N PRO A 109 13.27 -17.25 -2.34
CA PRO A 109 14.59 -16.63 -2.49
C PRO A 109 14.70 -15.77 -3.74
N ILE A 110 15.15 -14.53 -3.55
CA ILE A 110 15.50 -13.57 -4.61
C ILE A 110 17.02 -13.38 -4.51
N SER A 111 17.74 -13.61 -5.61
CA SER A 111 19.21 -13.61 -5.65
C SER A 111 19.85 -12.23 -5.43
N ASN A 112 19.11 -11.17 -5.74
CA ASN A 112 19.51 -9.77 -5.67
C ASN A 112 18.66 -8.97 -4.66
N ALA A 113 18.15 -9.64 -3.62
CA ALA A 113 17.43 -8.97 -2.54
C ALA A 113 18.34 -7.95 -1.82
N ASP A 114 17.83 -6.74 -1.59
CA ASP A 114 18.50 -5.71 -0.80
C ASP A 114 18.57 -6.09 0.68
N PHE A 115 17.48 -6.67 1.20
CA PHE A 115 17.39 -7.14 2.59
C PHE A 115 16.92 -8.59 2.65
N ILE A 116 17.38 -9.31 3.69
CA ILE A 116 16.84 -10.62 4.07
C ILE A 116 16.46 -10.56 5.55
N VAL A 117 15.17 -10.55 5.83
CA VAL A 117 14.60 -10.36 7.16
C VAL A 117 14.09 -11.71 7.72
N PRO A 118 14.59 -12.19 8.87
CA PRO A 118 14.04 -13.36 9.53
C PRO A 118 12.72 -12.99 10.23
N VAL A 119 11.63 -13.68 9.88
CA VAL A 119 10.30 -13.48 10.47
C VAL A 119 9.81 -14.77 11.09
N GLU A 120 9.47 -14.75 12.38
CA GLU A 120 8.90 -15.91 13.05
C GLU A 120 7.40 -16.04 12.74
N ILE A 121 6.99 -17.22 12.29
CA ILE A 121 5.60 -17.59 12.01
C ILE A 121 5.37 -18.96 12.65
N GLU A 122 4.44 -19.04 13.60
CA GLU A 122 4.05 -20.30 14.28
C GLU A 122 5.26 -21.05 14.90
N GLY A 123 6.21 -20.30 15.48
CA GLY A 123 7.44 -20.84 16.08
C GLY A 123 8.53 -21.26 15.08
N THR A 124 8.32 -21.04 13.78
CA THR A 124 9.32 -21.30 12.72
C THR A 124 9.82 -19.98 12.14
N THR A 125 11.14 -19.82 12.03
CA THR A 125 11.74 -18.66 11.35
C THR A 125 11.75 -18.85 9.84
N HIS A 126 11.11 -17.93 9.12
CA HIS A 126 11.12 -17.87 7.66
C HIS A 126 11.93 -16.66 7.19
N GLN A 127 12.75 -16.84 6.16
CA GLN A 127 13.46 -15.73 5.53
C GLN A 127 12.52 -15.01 4.55
N VAL A 128 12.36 -13.70 4.73
CA VAL A 128 11.67 -12.82 3.80
C VAL A 128 12.72 -12.03 3.02
N TYR A 129 12.68 -12.15 1.70
CA TYR A 129 13.58 -11.48 0.77
C TYR A 129 12.90 -10.20 0.29
N VAL A 130 13.57 -9.07 0.47
CA VAL A 130 13.01 -7.73 0.22
C VAL A 130 13.81 -7.04 -0.87
N LEU A 131 13.11 -6.51 -1.87
CA LEU A 131 13.65 -5.60 -2.87
C LEU A 131 13.21 -4.17 -2.55
N LYS A 132 14.11 -3.21 -2.72
CA LYS A 132 13.83 -1.78 -2.61
C LYS A 132 13.31 -1.25 -3.94
N ARG A 133 12.22 -0.48 -3.93
CA ARG A 133 11.80 0.25 -5.12
C ARG A 133 12.91 1.25 -5.51
N PRO A 134 13.22 1.43 -6.82
CA PRO A 134 14.16 2.46 -7.24
C PRO A 134 13.81 3.83 -6.67
N TYR A 135 14.85 4.63 -6.39
CA TYR A 135 14.75 5.97 -5.79
C TYR A 135 14.13 6.06 -4.39
N VAL A 136 13.85 4.95 -3.70
CA VAL A 136 13.21 4.97 -2.36
C VAL A 136 14.00 5.76 -1.31
N ASP A 137 15.34 5.74 -1.35
CA ASP A 137 16.18 6.46 -0.38
C ASP A 137 16.09 7.98 -0.57
N GLU A 138 16.23 8.44 -1.82
CA GLU A 138 16.07 9.85 -2.22
C GLU A 138 14.65 10.34 -1.91
N PHE A 139 13.65 9.51 -2.22
CA PHE A 139 12.26 9.77 -1.92
C PHE A 139 12.04 9.97 -0.41
N LEU A 140 12.40 8.98 0.44
CA LEU A 140 12.19 9.07 1.87
C LEU A 140 12.94 10.25 2.50
N GLN A 141 14.19 10.50 2.09
CA GLN A 141 14.94 11.66 2.55
C GLN A 141 14.17 12.96 2.27
N ARG A 142 13.72 13.16 1.02
CA ARG A 142 13.01 14.38 0.62
C ARG A 142 11.66 14.52 1.33
N MET A 143 10.93 13.42 1.50
CA MET A 143 9.64 13.43 2.21
C MET A 143 9.81 13.77 3.70
N GLY A 144 10.85 13.28 4.38
CA GLY A 144 11.12 13.55 5.79
C GLY A 144 11.51 15.00 6.11
N GLU A 145 12.02 15.74 5.13
CA GLU A 145 12.22 17.19 5.19
C GLU A 145 10.87 17.92 5.15
N LEU A 146 10.05 17.59 4.15
CA LEU A 146 8.81 18.30 3.79
C LEU A 146 7.63 18.03 4.72
N PHE A 147 7.51 16.81 5.27
CA PHE A 147 6.29 16.34 5.94
C PHE A 147 6.52 15.80 7.37
N GLU A 148 5.43 15.64 8.12
CA GLU A 148 5.36 14.69 9.24
C GLU A 148 5.07 13.30 8.65
N CYS A 149 6.11 12.54 8.32
CA CYS A 149 5.95 11.21 7.72
C CYS A 149 5.52 10.16 8.75
N VAL A 150 4.51 9.36 8.40
CA VAL A 150 3.98 8.24 9.18
C VAL A 150 3.97 7.00 8.30
N LEU A 151 4.67 5.95 8.72
CA LEU A 151 4.51 4.64 8.09
C LEU A 151 3.16 4.08 8.53
N PHE A 152 2.31 3.69 7.60
CA PHE A 152 1.08 2.95 7.91
C PHE A 152 0.94 1.81 6.92
N THR A 153 1.13 0.57 7.38
CA THR A 153 1.03 -0.64 6.56
C THR A 153 -0.06 -1.59 7.08
N ALA A 154 -0.66 -2.37 6.17
CA ALA A 154 -1.54 -3.49 6.52
C ALA A 154 -0.75 -4.76 6.93
N SER A 155 0.58 -4.70 6.97
CA SER A 155 1.45 -5.78 7.43
C SER A 155 1.66 -5.78 8.95
N LEU A 156 2.13 -6.91 9.47
CA LEU A 156 2.41 -7.09 10.91
C LEU A 156 3.75 -6.46 11.29
N ALA A 157 3.83 -5.86 12.49
CA ALA A 157 5.03 -5.25 13.04
C ALA A 157 6.28 -6.15 12.95
N LYS A 158 6.14 -7.45 13.26
CA LYS A 158 7.23 -8.46 13.21
C LYS A 158 7.95 -8.61 11.87
N TYR A 159 7.39 -8.07 10.80
CA TYR A 159 8.02 -7.97 9.48
C TYR A 159 8.29 -6.50 9.12
N ALA A 160 7.30 -5.62 9.33
CA ALA A 160 7.38 -4.23 8.89
C ALA A 160 8.42 -3.40 9.67
N ASP A 161 8.58 -3.62 10.98
CA ASP A 161 9.61 -2.93 11.78
C ASP A 161 11.04 -3.22 11.28
N PRO A 162 11.52 -4.48 11.21
CA PRO A 162 12.88 -4.76 10.76
C PRO A 162 13.15 -4.37 9.30
N VAL A 163 12.12 -4.36 8.42
CA VAL A 163 12.27 -3.76 7.08
C VAL A 163 12.44 -2.26 7.16
N THR A 164 11.64 -1.58 7.98
CA THR A 164 11.71 -0.12 8.14
C THR A 164 13.00 0.33 8.83
N ASP A 165 13.55 -0.46 9.77
CA ASP A 165 14.84 -0.18 10.43
C ASP A 165 16.03 -0.23 9.45
N LEU A 166 15.94 -1.04 8.39
CA LEU A 166 16.96 -1.13 7.34
C LEU A 166 16.77 -0.06 6.24
N LEU A 167 15.53 0.34 6.00
CA LEU A 167 15.13 1.31 4.97
C LEU A 167 15.26 2.77 5.44
N ASP A 168 14.72 3.11 6.60
CA ASP A 168 14.69 4.48 7.15
C ASP A 168 15.93 4.77 8.02
N GLN A 169 17.05 4.98 7.36
CA GLN A 169 18.33 5.30 8.02
C GLN A 169 18.41 6.77 8.49
N CYS A 170 17.42 7.61 8.14
CA CYS A 170 17.42 9.04 8.43
C CYS A 170 16.38 9.46 9.50
N GLY A 171 15.55 8.54 10.00
CA GLY A 171 14.50 8.84 10.98
C GLY A 171 13.33 9.65 10.39
N VAL A 172 13.04 9.39 9.11
CA VAL A 172 11.94 9.99 8.33
C VAL A 172 10.60 9.71 9.02
N PHE A 173 10.33 8.46 9.40
CA PHE A 173 9.06 8.07 9.99
C PHE A 173 8.98 8.48 11.46
N ARG A 174 8.04 9.39 11.76
CA ARG A 174 7.81 9.91 13.12
C ARG A 174 7.03 8.94 14.00
N ALA A 175 6.25 8.07 13.36
CA ALA A 175 5.48 6.97 13.95
C ALA A 175 5.34 5.84 12.91
N ARG A 176 5.09 4.63 13.40
CA ARG A 176 4.80 3.43 12.60
C ARG A 176 3.47 2.83 13.06
N LEU A 177 2.57 2.59 12.11
CA LEU A 177 1.24 2.01 12.32
C LEU A 177 1.14 0.73 11.47
N PHE A 178 0.59 -0.31 12.06
CA PHE A 178 0.58 -1.66 11.51
C PHE A 178 -0.84 -2.18 11.31
N ARG A 179 -0.98 -3.45 10.92
CA ARG A 179 -2.26 -4.15 10.74
C ARG A 179 -3.28 -3.93 11.86
N GLU A 180 -2.82 -3.86 13.11
CA GLU A 180 -3.62 -3.66 14.31
C GLU A 180 -4.24 -2.25 14.39
N SER A 181 -3.63 -1.27 13.72
CA SER A 181 -4.13 0.11 13.62
C SER A 181 -5.20 0.26 12.52
N CYS A 182 -5.20 -0.61 11.51
CA CYS A 182 -6.19 -0.62 10.43
C CYS A 182 -7.61 -0.95 10.94
N VAL A 183 -8.62 -0.46 10.24
CA VAL A 183 -10.02 -0.89 10.38
C VAL A 183 -10.26 -2.04 9.42
N PHE A 184 -10.67 -3.22 9.91
CA PHE A 184 -11.04 -4.33 9.03
C PHE A 184 -12.47 -4.14 8.51
N HIS A 185 -12.62 -3.74 7.25
CA HIS A 185 -13.88 -3.38 6.62
C HIS A 185 -14.07 -4.15 5.31
N GLN A 186 -15.18 -4.88 5.17
CA GLN A 186 -15.54 -5.65 3.97
C GLN A 186 -14.42 -6.57 3.45
N GLY A 187 -13.65 -7.19 4.37
CA GLY A 187 -12.53 -8.07 4.01
C GLY A 187 -11.21 -7.36 3.69
N CYS A 188 -11.18 -6.02 3.72
CA CYS A 188 -10.00 -5.20 3.47
C CYS A 188 -9.50 -4.54 4.76
N TYR A 189 -8.20 -4.26 4.84
CA TYR A 189 -7.62 -3.41 5.88
C TYR A 189 -7.62 -1.96 5.42
N VAL A 190 -8.42 -1.11 6.08
CA VAL A 190 -8.59 0.30 5.75
C VAL A 190 -7.82 1.18 6.74
N LYS A 191 -7.06 2.13 6.21
CA LYS A 191 -6.27 3.12 6.93
C LYS A 191 -7.12 4.36 7.15
N ASP A 192 -7.96 4.31 8.19
CA ASP A 192 -8.87 5.40 8.52
C ASP A 192 -8.13 6.62 9.08
N LEU A 193 -7.88 7.60 8.20
CA LEU A 193 -7.12 8.82 8.50
C LEU A 193 -7.77 9.66 9.62
N SER A 194 -9.08 9.56 9.83
CA SER A 194 -9.79 10.30 10.90
C SER A 194 -9.31 9.89 12.30
N ARG A 195 -8.77 8.67 12.44
CA ARG A 195 -8.25 8.14 13.71
C ARG A 195 -6.83 8.63 14.03
N LEU A 196 -6.15 9.32 13.12
CA LEU A 196 -4.76 9.76 13.32
C LEU A 196 -4.61 10.88 14.35
N GLY A 197 -5.65 11.66 14.63
CA GLY A 197 -5.51 12.89 15.43
C GLY A 197 -4.73 13.97 14.68
N ARG A 198 -5.02 14.13 13.38
CA ARG A 198 -4.47 15.14 12.47
C ARG A 198 -5.62 15.76 11.69
N ASP A 199 -5.46 17.01 11.26
CA ASP A 199 -6.45 17.67 10.40
C ASP A 199 -6.43 17.01 9.01
N LEU A 200 -7.59 16.59 8.50
CA LEU A 200 -7.71 15.99 7.18
C LEU A 200 -7.44 17.00 6.06
N HIS A 201 -7.60 18.31 6.29
CA HIS A 201 -7.15 19.36 5.37
C HIS A 201 -5.62 19.47 5.28
N LYS A 202 -4.90 18.81 6.20
CA LYS A 202 -3.43 18.74 6.29
C LYS A 202 -2.93 17.29 6.38
N THR A 203 -3.66 16.33 5.82
CA THR A 203 -3.27 14.90 5.80
C THR A 203 -3.36 14.32 4.39
N ILE A 204 -2.31 13.64 3.95
CA ILE A 204 -2.23 12.97 2.64
C ILE A 204 -1.88 11.49 2.87
N ILE A 205 -2.36 10.60 2.00
CA ILE A 205 -1.95 9.19 1.96
C ILE A 205 -1.39 8.80 0.59
N LEU A 206 -0.23 8.13 0.59
CA LEU A 206 0.38 7.45 -0.54
C LEU A 206 0.29 5.94 -0.33
N ASP A 207 -0.45 5.27 -1.20
CA ASP A 207 -0.79 3.86 -1.07
C ASP A 207 -1.16 3.28 -2.45
N ASN A 208 -0.71 2.07 -2.73
CA ASN A 208 -0.92 1.40 -4.02
C ASN A 208 -2.32 0.77 -4.19
N SER A 209 -3.14 0.77 -3.13
CA SER A 209 -4.37 0.00 -3.01
C SER A 209 -5.54 0.94 -2.69
N PRO A 210 -6.46 1.18 -3.65
CA PRO A 210 -7.64 2.02 -3.43
C PRO A 210 -8.56 1.56 -2.28
N ALA A 211 -8.50 0.28 -1.91
CA ALA A 211 -9.23 -0.23 -0.74
C ALA A 211 -8.67 0.31 0.58
N SER A 212 -7.36 0.62 0.65
CA SER A 212 -6.68 1.08 1.87
C SER A 212 -7.20 2.45 2.32
N TYR A 213 -7.54 3.33 1.38
CA TYR A 213 -8.03 4.70 1.65
C TYR A 213 -9.50 4.91 1.25
N ILE A 214 -10.30 3.85 1.19
CA ILE A 214 -11.70 3.91 0.72
C ILE A 214 -12.60 4.90 1.50
N PHE A 215 -12.26 5.24 2.75
CA PHE A 215 -12.97 6.26 3.53
C PHE A 215 -12.50 7.71 3.24
N HIS A 216 -11.29 7.88 2.70
CA HIS A 216 -10.62 9.17 2.49
C HIS A 216 -10.03 9.32 1.08
N PRO A 217 -10.76 9.00 -0.02
CA PRO A 217 -10.20 8.99 -1.37
C PRO A 217 -9.71 10.38 -1.83
N ASN A 218 -10.29 11.45 -1.28
CA ASN A 218 -9.89 12.81 -1.64
C ASN A 218 -8.51 13.18 -1.08
N ASN A 219 -8.05 12.53 0.01
CA ASN A 219 -6.72 12.69 0.61
C ASN A 219 -5.63 11.86 -0.10
N ALA A 220 -6.00 10.98 -1.04
CA ALA A 220 -5.08 10.03 -1.62
C ALA A 220 -4.30 10.58 -2.83
N VAL A 221 -2.99 10.30 -2.83
CA VAL A 221 -2.14 10.21 -4.02
C VAL A 221 -1.99 8.72 -4.31
N PRO A 222 -2.69 8.16 -5.32
CA PRO A 222 -2.50 6.77 -5.72
C PRO A 222 -1.08 6.55 -6.28
N VAL A 223 -0.60 5.31 -6.29
CA VAL A 223 0.71 4.93 -6.87
C VAL A 223 0.65 3.53 -7.48
N VAL A 224 1.44 3.26 -8.53
CA VAL A 224 1.49 1.92 -9.13
C VAL A 224 2.09 0.94 -8.12
N SER A 225 1.46 -0.24 -7.97
CA SER A 225 2.04 -1.38 -7.26
C SER A 225 3.34 -1.82 -7.94
N TRP A 226 4.44 -1.80 -7.21
CA TRP A 226 5.77 -2.20 -7.69
C TRP A 226 6.19 -3.56 -7.14
N PHE A 227 6.98 -4.31 -7.93
CA PHE A 227 7.39 -5.68 -7.61
C PHE A 227 8.88 -5.93 -7.82
N ASP A 228 9.36 -5.79 -9.06
CA ASP A 228 10.74 -6.13 -9.45
C ASP A 228 11.29 -5.32 -10.63
N ASP A 229 10.56 -4.30 -11.12
CA ASP A 229 10.99 -3.47 -12.24
C ASP A 229 12.11 -2.50 -11.82
N ALA A 230 13.32 -2.74 -12.29
CA ALA A 230 14.49 -1.91 -12.01
C ALA A 230 14.47 -0.54 -12.73
N GLU A 231 13.63 -0.38 -13.76
CA GLU A 231 13.48 0.87 -14.52
C GLU A 231 12.28 1.71 -14.01
N ASP A 232 11.61 1.30 -12.92
CA ASP A 232 10.61 2.12 -12.22
C ASP A 232 11.24 3.44 -11.78
N ALA A 233 10.55 4.55 -12.03
CA ALA A 233 10.95 5.88 -11.59
C ALA A 233 9.80 6.60 -10.88
N GLU A 234 8.80 5.87 -10.39
CA GLU A 234 7.53 6.44 -9.95
C GLU A 234 7.70 7.30 -8.69
N LEU A 235 8.49 6.82 -7.72
CA LEU A 235 8.80 7.60 -6.51
C LEU A 235 9.52 8.91 -6.85
N LEU A 236 10.46 8.88 -7.80
CA LEU A 236 11.17 10.07 -8.28
C LEU A 236 10.22 11.04 -8.99
N ASN A 237 9.36 10.53 -9.88
CA ASN A 237 8.37 11.31 -10.62
C ASN A 237 7.31 11.97 -9.71
N LEU A 238 7.05 11.40 -8.53
CA LEU A 238 6.12 11.95 -7.55
C LEU A 238 6.73 13.08 -6.68
N LEU A 239 8.07 13.21 -6.61
CA LEU A 239 8.70 14.24 -5.77
C LEU A 239 8.24 15.68 -6.09
N PRO A 240 8.18 16.14 -7.35
CA PRO A 240 7.68 17.50 -7.66
C PRO A 240 6.23 17.74 -7.20
N VAL A 241 5.38 16.71 -7.27
CA VAL A 241 4.01 16.78 -6.74
C VAL A 241 3.99 16.92 -5.23
N PHE A 242 4.85 16.20 -4.52
CA PHE A 242 4.94 16.31 -3.06
C PHE A 242 5.57 17.63 -2.62
N GLU A 243 6.51 18.19 -3.37
CA GLU A 243 6.98 19.57 -3.16
C GLU A 243 5.83 20.57 -3.32
N GLU A 244 5.03 20.46 -4.40
CA GLU A 244 3.86 21.31 -4.64
C GLU A 244 2.73 21.14 -3.60
N LEU A 245 2.60 19.96 -2.99
CA LEU A 245 1.63 19.65 -1.94
C LEU A 245 2.11 20.12 -0.56
N SER A 246 3.43 20.10 -0.29
CA SER A 246 3.99 20.53 1.00
C SER A 246 3.65 21.99 1.36
N GLN A 247 3.40 22.82 0.34
CA GLN A 247 3.05 24.24 0.46
C GLN A 247 1.54 24.51 0.48
N ALA A 248 0.70 23.46 0.47
CA ALA A 248 -0.75 23.61 0.41
C ALA A 248 -1.35 24.02 1.76
N ASP A 249 -2.19 25.07 1.78
CA ASP A 249 -3.01 25.40 2.94
C ASP A 249 -4.15 24.38 3.16
N ASP A 250 -4.72 23.88 2.08
CA ASP A 250 -5.72 22.80 2.07
C ASP A 250 -5.34 21.76 0.99
N VAL A 251 -5.11 20.53 1.43
CA VAL A 251 -4.70 19.43 0.52
C VAL A 251 -5.82 19.03 -0.44
N TYR A 252 -7.10 19.20 -0.09
CA TYR A 252 -8.21 18.88 -1.01
C TYR A 252 -8.20 19.79 -2.22
N THR A 253 -8.20 21.11 -2.00
CA THR A 253 -8.10 22.11 -3.05
C THR A 253 -6.87 21.88 -3.94
N ARG A 254 -5.73 21.49 -3.35
CA ARG A 254 -4.50 21.26 -4.12
C ARG A 254 -4.53 19.96 -4.93
N LEU A 255 -4.99 18.86 -4.34
CA LEU A 255 -5.12 17.58 -5.03
C LEU A 255 -6.14 17.66 -6.19
N ASP A 256 -7.25 18.38 -6.00
CA ASP A 256 -8.24 18.57 -7.07
C ASP A 256 -7.71 19.45 -8.22
N GLN A 257 -6.88 20.44 -7.94
CA GLN A 257 -6.14 21.18 -8.98
C GLN A 257 -5.18 20.27 -9.76
N LEU A 258 -4.42 19.40 -9.08
CA LEU A 258 -3.48 18.47 -9.72
C LEU A 258 -4.21 17.39 -10.54
N ARG A 259 -5.39 16.94 -10.09
CA ARG A 259 -6.28 16.03 -10.84
C ARG A 259 -6.94 16.72 -12.05
N GLY A 260 -7.23 18.02 -11.94
CA GLY A 260 -7.94 18.82 -12.94
C GLY A 260 -7.06 19.41 -14.05
N GLN A 261 -5.75 19.55 -13.85
CA GLN A 261 -4.85 20.05 -14.88
C GLN A 261 -4.67 19.03 -16.01
N GLY A 262 -4.80 19.50 -17.25
CA GLY A 262 -4.64 18.70 -18.46
C GLY A 262 -3.19 18.25 -18.73
N PRO A 263 -2.94 17.59 -19.88
CA PRO A 263 -1.74 16.77 -20.13
C PRO A 263 -0.37 17.51 -20.17
N CYS A 264 -0.28 18.78 -19.78
CA CYS A 264 0.99 19.51 -19.63
C CYS A 264 1.62 19.39 -18.22
N SER A 265 0.95 18.75 -17.26
CA SER A 265 1.47 18.51 -15.90
C SER A 265 1.14 17.09 -15.41
N ALA A 266 1.88 16.09 -15.91
CA ALA A 266 1.90 14.75 -15.30
C ALA A 266 2.73 14.82 -14.00
N PRO A 267 2.28 14.18 -12.89
CA PRO A 267 2.32 12.72 -12.78
C PRO A 267 1.00 12.03 -12.35
N LEU A 268 0.05 12.72 -11.70
CA LEU A 268 -1.08 12.08 -10.97
C LEU A 268 -2.06 11.24 -11.81
N ARG A 269 -1.90 11.22 -13.14
CA ARG A 269 -2.87 10.67 -14.10
C ARG A 269 -2.48 9.33 -14.73
N VAL A 270 -1.34 8.76 -14.36
CA VAL A 270 -0.95 7.37 -14.73
C VAL A 270 -1.53 6.35 -13.73
N LEU A 271 -2.24 6.85 -12.70
CA LEU A 271 -2.49 6.17 -11.42
C LEU A 271 -4.00 6.04 -11.08
N LEU A 272 -4.88 6.40 -12.03
CA LEU A 272 -6.35 6.35 -11.95
C LEU A 272 -6.93 5.73 -13.23
#